data_AF-A0AAD7DST5-F1
#
_entry.id   AF-A0AAD7DST5-F1
#
_cell.length_a   1.000
_cell.length_b   1.000
_cell.length_c   1.000
_cell.angle_alpha   90.00
_cell.angle_beta   90.00
_cell.angle_gamma   90.00
#
_symmetry.space_group_name_H-M   'P 1'
#
loop_
_entity.id
_entity.type
_entity.pdbx_description
1 polymer ?
#
loop_
_entity_poly.entity_id
_entity_poly.type
_entity_poly.pdbx_seq_one_letter_code
_entity_poly.pdbx_strand_id
1 'polypeptide(L)'
;MSHSHPNTILPPFTLEAHNTYQDLITNPTNRHLFRLSPAFGRGALRSGGFYGQSTQSQNDGHFTGSIDQLAHPASAHITQWKDGTAPLRSPFISASFSIAYALFEAHRWNTHHKCTDTQISIIDTAQLTSDAWLATELVGACAAHTAFNFACWAEEVLVYQHIPFGAVVATAPLPAFLDALPRWCDDIITQIQLGDLRSTEEVARTLASAAADPANNTQAAEDALQLLAVTQSVRLLRYTLPASMLTFDAHTHAAAVDAIARLALVFIWWPKWITGVDPVAYSLDLRPGVLRVPLPA
;
A
#
# COMPACT_ATOMS: atom_id res chain seq x y z
N MET A 1 -5.94 30.22 -16.25
CA MET A 1 -5.41 29.08 -17.03
C MET A 1 -5.65 27.84 -16.19
N SER A 2 -6.64 27.02 -16.59
CA SER A 2 -6.98 25.78 -15.91
C SER A 2 -5.93 24.74 -16.31
N HIS A 3 -4.98 24.44 -15.44
CA HIS A 3 -4.17 23.23 -15.60
C HIS A 3 -5.13 22.07 -15.36
N SER A 4 -5.68 21.52 -16.43
CA SER A 4 -6.28 20.19 -16.39
C SER A 4 -5.17 19.25 -15.94
N HIS A 5 -5.15 18.92 -14.65
CA HIS A 5 -4.33 17.82 -14.18
C HIS A 5 -4.83 16.60 -14.95
N PRO A 6 -4.04 16.00 -15.85
CA PRO A 6 -4.44 14.73 -16.43
C PRO A 6 -4.65 13.77 -15.26
N ASN A 7 -5.43 12.71 -15.49
CA ASN A 7 -5.52 11.57 -14.59
C ASN A 7 -4.14 10.90 -14.46
N THR A 8 -3.18 11.59 -13.86
CA THR A 8 -1.80 11.16 -13.75
C THR A 8 -1.72 10.26 -12.54
N ILE A 9 -1.40 9.01 -12.82
CA ILE A 9 -0.78 8.10 -11.87
C ILE A 9 0.37 8.86 -11.20
N LEU A 10 0.55 8.71 -9.88
CA LEU A 10 1.77 9.17 -9.23
C LEU A 10 2.88 8.14 -9.52
N PRO A 11 3.87 8.44 -10.36
CA PRO A 11 5.10 7.68 -10.33
C PRO A 11 5.70 7.76 -8.91
N PRO A 12 6.39 6.69 -8.46
CA PRO A 12 7.11 6.70 -7.20
C PRO A 12 7.91 8.01 -7.01
N PHE A 13 7.77 8.64 -5.85
CA PHE A 13 8.46 9.89 -5.43
C PHE A 13 8.05 11.17 -6.17
N THR A 14 6.89 11.19 -6.81
CA THR A 14 6.42 12.39 -7.51
C THR A 14 5.29 13.10 -6.81
N LEU A 15 5.07 12.81 -5.52
CA LEU A 15 4.12 13.55 -4.72
C LEU A 15 4.59 15.00 -4.56
N GLU A 16 3.89 15.92 -5.22
CA GLU A 16 4.17 17.34 -5.20
C GLU A 16 3.27 18.08 -4.20
N ALA A 17 3.67 19.29 -3.84
CA ALA A 17 2.95 20.14 -2.88
C ALA A 17 1.50 20.46 -3.31
N HIS A 18 1.20 20.38 -4.60
CA HIS A 18 -0.09 20.73 -5.16
C HIS A 18 -1.07 19.55 -5.24
N ASN A 19 -0.61 18.32 -4.98
CA ASN A 19 -1.48 17.16 -4.97
C ASN A 19 -2.34 17.15 -3.70
N THR A 20 -3.60 16.76 -3.85
CA THR A 20 -4.50 16.49 -2.72
C THR A 20 -4.85 15.01 -2.67
N TYR A 21 -5.13 14.47 -1.48
CA TYR A 21 -5.59 13.09 -1.35
C TYR A 21 -6.84 12.86 -2.21
N GLN A 22 -7.77 13.81 -2.16
CA GLN A 22 -9.04 13.74 -2.86
C GLN A 22 -8.84 13.67 -4.39
N ASP A 23 -7.93 14.49 -4.94
CA ASP A 23 -7.64 14.47 -6.38
C ASP A 23 -7.03 13.13 -6.79
N LEU A 24 -6.10 12.60 -5.98
CA LEU A 24 -5.41 11.35 -6.31
C LEU A 24 -6.34 10.16 -6.33
N ILE A 25 -7.25 10.03 -5.37
CA ILE A 25 -8.17 8.88 -5.29
C ILE A 25 -9.29 8.94 -6.33
N THR A 26 -9.47 10.06 -7.05
CA THR A 26 -10.37 10.09 -8.22
C THR A 26 -9.85 9.21 -9.35
N ASN A 27 -8.53 8.97 -9.40
CA ASN A 27 -7.92 8.06 -10.35
C ASN A 27 -8.00 6.61 -9.82
N PRO A 28 -8.66 5.69 -10.52
CA PRO A 28 -8.77 4.28 -10.10
C PRO A 28 -7.42 3.57 -9.88
N THR A 29 -6.33 4.13 -10.40
CA THR A 29 -4.97 3.60 -10.23
C THR A 29 -4.44 3.82 -8.83
N ASN A 30 -4.88 4.89 -8.15
CA ASN A 30 -4.49 5.24 -6.79
C ASN A 30 -5.52 4.69 -5.78
N ARG A 31 -6.09 3.52 -6.09
CA ARG A 31 -7.15 2.92 -5.26
C ARG A 31 -6.61 2.26 -4.00
N HIS A 32 -5.32 1.98 -3.95
CA HIS A 32 -4.73 1.16 -2.90
C HIS A 32 -3.65 1.89 -2.12
N LEU A 33 -3.74 1.78 -0.79
CA LEU A 33 -2.69 2.20 0.12
C LEU A 33 -2.03 0.98 0.76
N PHE A 34 -0.76 1.11 1.08
CA PHE A 34 0.06 0.13 1.76
C PHE A 34 0.38 0.62 3.16
N ARG A 35 0.09 -0.20 4.16
CA ARG A 35 0.33 0.09 5.57
C ARG A 35 1.21 -0.97 6.19
N LEU A 36 2.25 -0.54 6.89
CA LEU A 36 3.04 -1.41 7.74
C LEU A 36 2.45 -1.49 9.15
N SER A 37 2.50 -2.67 9.73
CA SER A 37 2.10 -2.89 11.12
C SER A 37 2.81 -4.11 11.69
N PRO A 38 3.01 -4.19 13.02
CA PRO A 38 3.41 -5.44 13.65
C PRO A 38 2.25 -6.44 13.56
N ALA A 39 2.56 -7.74 13.49
CA ALA A 39 1.54 -8.80 13.53
C ALA A 39 0.74 -8.81 14.84
N PHE A 40 1.34 -8.33 15.93
CA PHE A 40 0.73 -8.37 17.26
C PHE A 40 0.92 -7.05 18.00
N GLY A 41 0.07 -6.82 19.01
CA GLY A 41 0.22 -5.73 19.95
C GLY A 41 -0.35 -4.39 19.44
N ARG A 42 0.45 -3.34 19.59
CA ARG A 42 0.04 -1.95 19.39
C ARG A 42 0.25 -1.56 17.93
N GLY A 43 -0.81 -1.12 17.26
CA GLY A 43 -0.79 -0.78 15.83
C GLY A 43 -1.06 -1.95 14.88
N ALA A 44 -1.14 -3.18 15.39
CA ALA A 44 -1.57 -4.37 14.66
C ALA A 44 -3.03 -4.27 14.23
N LEU A 45 -3.38 -4.95 13.12
CA LEU A 45 -4.75 -5.09 12.65
C LEU A 45 -5.60 -5.85 13.69
N ARG A 46 -6.82 -5.38 13.92
CA ARG A 46 -7.80 -6.00 14.85
C ARG A 46 -9.11 -6.26 14.13
N SER A 47 -10.05 -6.93 14.81
CA SER A 47 -11.40 -7.19 14.28
C SER A 47 -12.17 -5.95 13.85
N GLY A 48 -11.90 -4.80 14.47
CA GLY A 48 -12.47 -3.51 14.08
C GLY A 48 -11.63 -2.71 13.07
N GLY A 49 -10.43 -3.19 12.71
CA GLY A 49 -9.51 -2.50 11.80
C GLY A 49 -8.26 -1.95 12.50
N PHE A 50 -7.71 -0.85 11.97
CA PHE A 50 -6.59 -0.12 12.58
C PHE A 50 -7.10 1.08 13.36
N TYR A 51 -6.44 1.36 14.48
CA TYR A 51 -6.76 2.49 15.34
C TYR A 51 -5.54 3.38 15.56
N GLY A 52 -5.77 4.69 15.47
CA GLY A 52 -4.88 5.73 15.95
C GLY A 52 -4.62 5.54 17.44
N GLN A 53 -3.48 6.01 17.90
CA GLN A 53 -2.98 5.77 19.26
C GLN A 53 -3.12 6.97 20.18
N SER A 54 -4.13 7.82 19.96
CA SER A 54 -4.43 8.94 20.84
C SER A 54 -5.01 8.46 22.18
N THR A 55 -4.81 9.23 23.24
CA THR A 55 -5.31 8.94 24.59
C THR A 55 -6.82 9.21 24.76
N GLN A 56 -7.50 9.71 23.73
CA GLN A 56 -8.94 9.91 23.73
C GLN A 56 -9.63 8.72 23.05
N SER A 57 -10.75 8.30 23.65
CA SER A 57 -11.62 7.15 23.33
C SER A 57 -11.52 6.60 21.90
N GLN A 58 -11.57 5.27 21.77
CA GLN A 58 -11.78 4.50 20.52
C GLN A 58 -13.17 4.78 19.90
N ASN A 59 -13.53 6.04 19.75
CA ASN A 59 -14.72 6.45 19.03
C ASN A 59 -14.30 6.65 17.58
N ASP A 60 -15.08 6.11 16.65
CA ASP A 60 -14.95 6.28 15.19
C ASP A 60 -15.30 7.72 14.77
N GLY A 61 -14.78 8.71 15.51
CA GLY A 61 -15.13 10.11 15.40
C GLY A 61 -14.45 10.75 14.20
N HIS A 62 -15.27 11.21 13.26
CA HIS A 62 -14.84 12.12 12.20
C HIS A 62 -14.17 13.36 12.78
N PHE A 63 -13.15 13.87 12.10
CA PHE A 63 -12.50 15.10 12.53
C PHE A 63 -13.38 16.30 12.19
N THR A 64 -13.81 17.05 13.21
CA THR A 64 -14.69 18.22 13.04
C THR A 64 -13.94 19.56 13.08
N GLY A 65 -12.60 19.53 13.19
CA GLY A 65 -11.77 20.73 13.29
C GLY A 65 -11.28 21.23 11.92
N SER A 66 -10.33 22.17 11.92
CA SER A 66 -9.66 22.62 10.69
C SER A 66 -8.37 21.82 10.43
N ILE A 67 -7.99 21.68 9.16
CA ILE A 67 -6.74 21.03 8.75
C ILE A 67 -5.52 21.66 9.44
N ASP A 68 -5.52 22.98 9.69
CA ASP A 68 -4.44 23.66 10.40
C ASP A 68 -4.20 23.11 11.82
N GLN A 69 -5.25 22.63 12.49
CA GLN A 69 -5.13 22.02 13.82
C GLN A 69 -4.47 20.65 13.77
N LEU A 70 -4.46 20.00 12.61
CA LEU A 70 -3.83 18.70 12.35
C LEU A 70 -2.37 18.82 11.95
N ALA A 71 -1.92 19.98 11.48
CA ALA A 71 -0.60 20.16 10.90
C ALA A 71 0.55 19.84 11.87
N HIS A 72 0.49 20.37 13.11
CA HIS A 72 1.51 20.09 14.12
C HIS A 72 1.51 18.62 14.59
N PRO A 73 0.36 18.02 14.95
CA PRO A 73 0.28 16.58 15.23
C PRO A 73 0.75 15.69 14.07
N ALA A 74 0.48 16.06 12.82
CA ALA A 74 0.92 15.33 11.63
C ALA A 74 2.45 15.39 11.48
N SER A 75 3.04 16.59 11.60
CA SER A 75 4.49 16.76 11.56
C SER A 75 5.21 15.95 12.64
N ALA A 76 4.67 15.95 13.87
CA ALA A 76 5.20 15.16 14.97
C ALA A 76 5.08 13.65 14.70
N HIS A 77 3.94 13.20 14.17
CA HIS A 77 3.71 11.81 13.79
C HIS A 77 4.71 11.31 12.75
N ILE A 78 4.91 12.08 11.68
CA ILE A 78 5.83 11.74 10.59
C ILE A 78 7.27 11.66 11.10
N THR A 79 7.69 12.64 11.90
CA THR A 79 9.03 12.66 12.50
C THR A 79 9.25 11.41 13.37
N GLN A 80 8.26 11.07 14.21
CA GLN A 80 8.33 9.88 15.05
C GLN A 80 8.33 8.58 14.23
N TRP A 81 7.54 8.51 13.15
CA TRP A 81 7.48 7.37 12.25
C TRP A 81 8.84 7.14 11.56
N LYS A 82 9.43 8.20 11.03
CA LYS A 82 10.76 8.19 10.42
C LYS A 82 11.83 7.67 11.38
N ASP A 83 11.88 8.24 12.58
CA ASP A 83 12.92 7.93 13.57
C ASP A 83 12.79 6.51 14.14
N GLY A 84 11.56 5.98 14.24
CA GLY A 84 11.31 4.63 14.74
C GLY A 84 11.59 4.45 16.24
N THR A 85 11.79 5.53 17.00
CA THR A 85 12.38 5.51 18.35
C THR A 85 11.38 5.47 19.52
N ALA A 86 10.07 5.41 19.29
CA ALA A 86 9.09 5.35 20.38
C ALA A 86 7.73 4.82 19.90
N PRO A 87 6.90 4.25 20.80
CA PRO A 87 5.51 3.93 20.46
C PRO A 87 4.80 5.19 19.99
N LEU A 88 4.30 5.16 18.75
CA LEU A 88 3.57 6.27 18.13
C LEU A 88 2.38 6.65 19.02
N ARG A 89 2.38 7.86 19.57
CA ARG A 89 1.25 8.39 20.34
C ARG A 89 0.60 9.50 19.54
N SER A 90 -0.03 9.08 18.46
CA SER A 90 -0.62 9.98 17.48
C SER A 90 -2.01 9.48 17.10
N PRO A 91 -2.98 10.38 16.85
CA PRO A 91 -4.28 9.98 16.31
C PRO A 91 -4.17 9.45 14.88
N PHE A 92 -3.04 9.66 14.19
CA PHE A 92 -2.87 9.25 12.81
C PHE A 92 -2.42 7.80 12.67
N ILE A 93 -2.84 7.22 11.56
CA ILE A 93 -2.47 5.92 11.05
C ILE A 93 -1.73 6.16 9.73
N SER A 94 -0.42 5.86 9.68
CA SER A 94 0.34 5.98 8.43
C SER A 94 -0.01 4.87 7.46
N ALA A 95 -0.18 5.26 6.21
CA ALA A 95 -0.21 4.42 5.02
C ALA A 95 0.54 5.15 3.89
N SER A 96 0.70 4.51 2.74
CA SER A 96 1.45 5.07 1.61
C SER A 96 0.87 4.59 0.28
N PHE A 97 0.90 5.41 -0.76
CA PHE A 97 0.66 4.95 -2.14
C PHE A 97 1.82 4.12 -2.70
N SER A 98 3.01 4.24 -2.12
CA SER A 98 4.23 3.59 -2.56
C SER A 98 4.45 2.25 -1.86
N ILE A 99 4.29 1.19 -2.62
CA ILE A 99 4.64 -0.15 -2.18
C ILE A 99 6.15 -0.42 -2.23
N ALA A 100 6.90 0.32 -3.05
CA ALA A 100 8.37 0.34 -2.95
C ALA A 100 8.81 0.81 -1.55
N TYR A 101 8.18 1.89 -1.06
CA TYR A 101 8.37 2.36 0.31
C TYR A 101 7.92 1.31 1.32
N ALA A 102 6.77 0.67 1.12
CA ALA A 102 6.29 -0.36 2.04
C ALA A 102 7.23 -1.58 2.16
N LEU A 103 7.82 -2.03 1.05
CA LEU A 103 8.81 -3.11 1.04
C LEU A 103 10.11 -2.68 1.75
N PHE A 104 10.62 -1.49 1.44
CA PHE A 104 11.81 -0.93 2.09
C PHE A 104 11.62 -0.78 3.60
N GLU A 105 10.50 -0.20 4.03
CA GLU A 105 10.23 0.00 5.46
C GLU A 105 10.01 -1.32 6.19
N ALA A 106 9.37 -2.31 5.57
CA ALA A 106 9.16 -3.61 6.18
C ALA A 106 10.51 -4.32 6.40
N HIS A 107 11.39 -4.21 5.41
CA HIS A 107 12.76 -4.65 5.53
C HIS A 107 13.48 -3.91 6.67
N ARG A 108 13.41 -2.57 6.69
CA ARG A 108 14.06 -1.73 7.71
C ARG A 108 13.60 -2.08 9.12
N TRP A 109 12.31 -2.32 9.32
CA TRP A 109 11.75 -2.73 10.61
C TRP A 109 12.23 -4.11 11.06
N ASN A 110 12.31 -5.06 10.13
CA ASN A 110 12.78 -6.40 10.43
C ASN A 110 14.28 -6.42 10.77
N THR A 111 15.11 -5.64 10.06
CA THR A 111 16.57 -5.66 10.21
C THR A 111 17.08 -4.70 11.28
N HIS A 112 16.65 -3.44 11.27
CA HIS A 112 17.15 -2.42 12.19
C HIS A 112 16.39 -2.41 13.52
N HIS A 113 15.07 -2.57 13.48
CA HIS A 113 14.22 -2.51 14.68
C HIS A 113 13.95 -3.89 15.30
N LYS A 114 14.45 -4.97 14.68
CA LYS A 114 14.27 -6.37 15.10
C LYS A 114 12.80 -6.74 15.31
N CYS A 115 11.90 -6.12 14.54
CA CYS A 115 10.49 -6.49 14.50
C CYS A 115 10.37 -7.77 13.66
N THR A 116 10.28 -8.94 14.28
CA THR A 116 10.33 -10.23 13.55
C THR A 116 9.09 -10.50 12.70
N ASP A 117 8.01 -9.77 12.91
CA ASP A 117 6.69 -10.08 12.36
C ASP A 117 6.01 -8.86 11.75
N THR A 118 6.74 -8.10 10.93
CA THR A 118 6.13 -6.97 10.19
C THR A 118 5.19 -7.48 9.10
N GLN A 119 3.99 -6.92 9.09
CA GLN A 119 2.91 -7.16 8.13
C GLN A 119 2.72 -5.95 7.24
N ILE A 120 2.46 -6.19 5.96
CA ILE A 120 1.99 -5.17 5.01
C ILE A 120 0.50 -5.42 4.79
N SER A 121 -0.29 -4.36 4.92
CA SER A 121 -1.73 -4.36 4.67
C SER A 121 -2.07 -3.49 3.48
N ILE A 122 -2.98 -3.96 2.65
CA ILE A 122 -3.52 -3.24 1.50
C ILE A 122 -4.88 -2.70 1.88
N ILE A 123 -5.08 -1.41 1.66
CA ILE A 123 -6.29 -0.69 2.04
C ILE A 123 -6.95 -0.13 0.78
N ASP A 124 -8.25 -0.36 0.60
CA ASP A 124 -9.05 0.24 -0.49
C ASP A 124 -9.48 1.65 -0.09
N THR A 125 -8.99 2.67 -0.81
CA THR A 125 -9.33 4.08 -0.55
C THR A 125 -10.81 4.37 -0.72
N ALA A 126 -11.52 3.60 -1.55
CA ALA A 126 -12.97 3.75 -1.73
C ALA A 126 -13.78 3.35 -0.48
N GLN A 127 -13.18 2.62 0.45
CA GLN A 127 -13.80 2.19 1.70
C GLN A 127 -13.26 2.97 2.92
N LEU A 128 -12.35 3.91 2.70
CA LEU A 128 -11.93 4.84 3.75
C LEU A 128 -12.98 5.91 3.95
N THR A 129 -13.20 6.27 5.21
CA THR A 129 -14.00 7.43 5.58
C THR A 129 -13.27 8.72 5.23
N SER A 130 -13.98 9.85 5.18
CA SER A 130 -13.52 11.17 4.73
C SER A 130 -12.43 11.84 5.58
N ASP A 131 -11.68 11.10 6.40
CA ASP A 131 -10.64 11.61 7.30
C ASP A 131 -9.25 11.07 6.93
N ALA A 132 -8.93 11.14 5.64
CA ALA A 132 -7.62 10.81 5.11
C ALA A 132 -7.07 11.99 4.31
N TRP A 133 -5.78 12.27 4.51
CA TRP A 133 -5.06 13.33 3.81
C TRP A 133 -3.68 12.82 3.41
N LEU A 134 -3.14 13.38 2.35
CA LEU A 134 -1.71 13.32 2.11
C LEU A 134 -1.03 14.03 3.27
N ALA A 135 0.05 13.45 3.75
CA ALA A 135 0.89 14.07 4.75
C ALA A 135 1.37 15.46 4.27
N THR A 136 1.66 15.62 2.97
CA THR A 136 2.07 16.91 2.37
C THR A 136 0.98 17.99 2.46
N GLU A 137 -0.30 17.63 2.42
CA GLU A 137 -1.41 18.58 2.62
C GLU A 137 -1.43 19.09 4.06
N LEU A 138 -1.22 18.19 5.04
CA LEU A 138 -1.25 18.54 6.45
C LEU A 138 0.02 19.31 6.87
N VAL A 139 1.20 18.83 6.46
CA VAL A 139 2.46 19.45 6.85
C VAL A 139 2.86 20.63 5.96
N GLY A 140 2.30 20.79 4.75
CA GLY A 140 2.53 21.97 3.92
C GLY A 140 2.13 23.28 4.60
N ALA A 141 1.21 23.21 5.57
CA ALA A 141 0.83 24.32 6.45
C ALA A 141 1.83 24.59 7.59
N CYS A 142 2.75 23.67 7.88
CA CYS A 142 3.80 23.80 8.89
C CYS A 142 5.19 23.82 8.24
N ALA A 143 6.02 24.84 8.54
CA ALA A 143 7.33 25.06 7.92
C ALA A 143 8.43 23.98 8.21
N ALA A 144 8.07 22.77 8.63
CA ALA A 144 9.00 21.69 8.92
C ALA A 144 9.44 20.96 7.64
N HIS A 145 10.48 21.48 6.98
CA HIS A 145 11.06 20.93 5.75
C HIS A 145 11.35 19.42 5.81
N THR A 146 11.74 18.89 6.97
CA THR A 146 12.10 17.47 7.12
C THR A 146 10.90 16.53 7.05
N ALA A 147 9.78 16.88 7.67
CA ALA A 147 8.55 16.09 7.62
C ALA A 147 7.92 16.15 6.23
N PHE A 148 7.94 17.33 5.60
CA PHE A 148 7.47 17.51 4.23
C PHE A 148 8.26 16.66 3.22
N ASN A 149 9.59 16.72 3.28
CA ASN A 149 10.43 15.93 2.37
C ASN A 149 10.22 14.42 2.57
N PHE A 150 10.05 13.98 3.82
CA PHE A 150 9.72 12.58 4.11
C PHE A 150 8.34 12.22 3.55
N ALA A 151 7.32 13.06 3.76
CA ALA A 151 5.97 12.82 3.26
C ALA A 151 5.92 12.68 1.72
N CYS A 152 6.64 13.55 1.00
CA CYS A 152 6.80 13.43 -0.45
C CYS A 152 7.47 12.12 -0.84
N TRP A 153 8.58 11.79 -0.17
CA TRP A 153 9.37 10.60 -0.46
C TRP A 153 8.62 9.29 -0.16
N ALA A 154 7.88 9.24 0.94
CA ALA A 154 7.10 8.09 1.38
C ALA A 154 5.72 8.02 0.70
N GLU A 155 5.32 9.02 -0.08
CA GLU A 155 3.96 9.18 -0.60
C GLU A 155 2.91 8.97 0.50
N GLU A 156 3.18 9.60 1.64
CA GLU A 156 2.52 9.26 2.89
C GLU A 156 1.09 9.78 2.94
N VAL A 157 0.18 8.88 3.34
CA VAL A 157 -1.21 9.19 3.66
C VAL A 157 -1.40 9.01 5.15
N LEU A 158 -1.97 10.02 5.79
CA LEU A 158 -2.35 10.00 7.19
C LEU A 158 -3.87 9.85 7.28
N VAL A 159 -4.30 8.71 7.81
CA VAL A 159 -5.71 8.47 8.15
C VAL A 159 -5.93 8.79 9.62
N TYR A 160 -6.94 9.58 9.95
CA TYR A 160 -7.21 9.99 11.31
C TYR A 160 -8.08 8.97 12.04
N GLN A 161 -7.64 8.56 13.23
CA GLN A 161 -8.28 7.68 14.21
C GLN A 161 -8.56 6.24 13.78
N HIS A 162 -9.11 5.98 12.59
CA HIS A 162 -9.64 4.66 12.28
C HIS A 162 -9.52 4.31 10.79
N ILE A 163 -9.05 3.09 10.52
CA ILE A 163 -9.23 2.43 9.23
C ILE A 163 -10.11 1.20 9.51
N PRO A 164 -11.34 1.13 8.98
CA PRO A 164 -12.23 0.02 9.25
C PRO A 164 -11.68 -1.28 8.66
N PHE A 165 -11.96 -2.41 9.32
CA PHE A 165 -11.53 -3.73 8.83
C PHE A 165 -12.02 -4.00 7.40
N GLY A 166 -13.22 -3.56 7.02
CA GLY A 166 -13.76 -3.72 5.67
C GLY A 166 -12.93 -3.03 4.57
N ALA A 167 -12.22 -1.94 4.92
CA ALA A 167 -11.32 -1.28 3.99
C ALA A 167 -10.00 -2.05 3.79
N VAL A 168 -9.66 -3.00 4.66
CA VAL A 168 -8.45 -3.81 4.55
C VAL A 168 -8.71 -4.98 3.60
N VAL A 169 -8.11 -4.90 2.42
CA VAL A 169 -8.25 -5.89 1.34
C VAL A 169 -7.46 -7.16 1.67
N ALA A 170 -6.24 -6.99 2.18
CA ALA A 170 -5.35 -8.09 2.54
C ALA A 170 -4.31 -7.62 3.56
N THR A 171 -3.81 -8.57 4.35
CA THR A 171 -2.66 -8.37 5.25
C THR A 171 -1.80 -9.62 5.19
N ALA A 172 -0.50 -9.45 4.99
CA ALA A 172 0.43 -10.56 4.95
C ALA A 172 1.85 -10.17 5.38
N PRO A 173 2.67 -11.13 5.86
CA PRO A 173 4.04 -10.85 6.25
C PRO A 173 4.89 -10.54 5.02
N LEU A 174 6.00 -9.80 5.21
CA LEU A 174 6.90 -9.41 4.12
C LEU A 174 7.29 -10.57 3.18
N PRO A 175 7.68 -11.78 3.66
CA PRO A 175 8.02 -12.89 2.76
C PRO A 175 6.90 -13.26 1.79
N ALA A 176 5.64 -13.20 2.22
CA ALA A 176 4.51 -13.53 1.36
C ALA A 176 4.30 -12.48 0.25
N PHE A 177 4.64 -11.21 0.51
CA PHE A 177 4.69 -10.18 -0.53
C PHE A 177 5.85 -10.41 -1.50
N LEU A 178 7.03 -10.81 -1.01
CA LEU A 178 8.17 -11.13 -1.87
C LEU A 178 7.87 -12.31 -2.80
N ASP A 179 7.21 -13.35 -2.30
CA ASP A 179 6.77 -14.49 -3.10
C ASP A 179 5.69 -14.12 -4.14
N ALA A 180 4.99 -13.01 -3.93
CA ALA A 180 3.99 -12.47 -4.85
C ALA A 180 4.59 -11.58 -5.93
N LEU A 181 5.83 -11.10 -5.75
CA LEU A 181 6.50 -10.29 -6.75
C LEU A 181 6.90 -11.15 -7.96
N PRO A 182 6.80 -10.60 -9.17
CA PRO A 182 7.29 -11.29 -10.36
C PRO A 182 8.81 -11.46 -10.35
N ARG A 183 9.30 -12.47 -11.09
CA ARG A 183 10.73 -12.83 -11.13
C ARG A 183 11.66 -11.72 -11.58
N TRP A 184 11.20 -10.76 -12.37
CA TRP A 184 12.03 -9.61 -12.71
C TRP A 184 12.29 -8.68 -11.52
N CYS A 185 11.64 -8.90 -10.37
CA CYS A 185 11.98 -8.30 -9.08
C CYS A 185 13.03 -9.12 -8.27
N ASP A 186 13.59 -10.21 -8.82
CA ASP A 186 14.52 -11.11 -8.11
C ASP A 186 15.71 -10.35 -7.51
N ASP A 187 16.22 -9.30 -8.17
CA ASP A 187 17.29 -8.46 -7.64
C ASP A 187 16.89 -7.76 -6.34
N ILE A 188 15.68 -7.22 -6.27
CA ILE A 188 15.16 -6.56 -5.06
C ILE A 188 14.85 -7.58 -3.98
N ILE A 189 14.26 -8.72 -4.36
CA ILE A 189 14.00 -9.82 -3.43
C ILE A 189 15.32 -10.26 -2.79
N THR A 190 16.37 -10.41 -3.60
CA THR A 190 17.72 -10.77 -3.15
C THR A 190 18.29 -9.71 -2.21
N GLN A 191 18.22 -8.43 -2.58
CA GLN A 191 18.69 -7.34 -1.71
C GLN A 191 17.95 -7.29 -0.37
N ILE A 192 16.62 -7.49 -0.37
CA ILE A 192 15.79 -7.57 0.85
C ILE A 192 16.20 -8.76 1.70
N GLN A 193 16.42 -9.92 1.10
CA GLN A 193 16.81 -11.14 1.81
C GLN A 193 18.23 -11.04 2.38
N LEU A 194 19.14 -10.36 1.68
CA LEU A 194 20.53 -10.18 2.09
C LEU A 194 20.75 -9.04 3.09
N GLY A 195 19.79 -8.14 3.28
CA GLY A 195 20.00 -6.97 4.14
C GLY A 195 20.75 -5.82 3.49
N ASP A 196 20.81 -5.77 2.15
CA ASP A 196 21.61 -4.76 1.41
C ASP A 196 20.74 -3.67 0.77
N LEU A 197 19.49 -3.49 1.22
CA LEU A 197 18.69 -2.35 0.78
C LEU A 197 19.20 -1.05 1.39
N ARG A 198 19.72 -0.14 0.55
CA ARG A 198 20.33 1.11 1.02
C ARG A 198 19.33 2.26 1.08
N SER A 199 18.37 2.30 0.16
CA SER A 199 17.31 3.33 0.16
C SER A 199 16.06 2.90 -0.61
N THR A 200 14.93 3.59 -0.38
CA THR A 200 13.70 3.37 -1.15
C THR A 200 13.87 3.76 -2.62
N GLU A 201 14.64 4.80 -2.93
CA GLU A 201 14.94 5.20 -4.31
C GLU A 201 15.66 4.10 -5.09
N GLU A 202 16.52 3.34 -4.44
CA GLU A 202 17.17 2.18 -5.04
C GLU A 202 16.15 1.07 -5.35
N VAL A 203 15.25 0.77 -4.41
CA VAL A 203 14.15 -0.19 -4.63
C VAL A 203 13.32 0.21 -5.83
N ALA A 204 12.80 1.44 -5.81
CA ALA A 204 11.93 1.93 -6.86
C ALA A 204 12.64 2.09 -8.21
N ARG A 205 13.90 2.51 -8.25
CA ARG A 205 14.69 2.54 -9.50
C ARG A 205 14.91 1.14 -10.04
N THR A 206 15.18 0.17 -9.18
CA THR A 206 15.37 -1.22 -9.61
C THR A 206 14.06 -1.80 -10.15
N LEU A 207 12.94 -1.54 -9.47
CA LEU A 207 11.60 -1.89 -9.95
C LEU A 207 11.31 -1.23 -11.30
N ALA A 208 11.62 0.07 -11.43
CA ALA A 208 11.42 0.83 -12.65
C ALA A 208 12.24 0.29 -13.81
N SER A 209 13.53 0.01 -13.57
CA SER A 209 14.45 -0.52 -14.57
C SER A 209 14.01 -1.90 -15.05
N ALA A 210 13.60 -2.76 -14.12
CA ALA A 210 13.15 -4.10 -14.46
C ALA A 210 11.79 -4.08 -15.18
N ALA A 211 10.88 -3.20 -14.77
CA ALA A 211 9.62 -2.94 -15.47
C ALA A 211 9.81 -2.39 -16.89
N ALA A 212 10.85 -1.59 -17.11
CA ALA A 212 11.16 -1.00 -18.41
C ALA A 212 11.88 -1.96 -19.37
N ASP A 213 12.30 -3.14 -18.92
CA ASP A 213 12.91 -4.15 -19.79
C ASP A 213 11.88 -4.66 -20.81
N PRO A 214 12.16 -4.57 -22.13
CA PRO A 214 11.28 -5.07 -23.17
C PRO A 214 10.88 -6.55 -23.01
N ALA A 215 11.74 -7.38 -22.40
CA ALA A 215 11.43 -8.78 -22.12
C ALA A 215 10.27 -8.93 -21.10
N ASN A 216 10.13 -7.97 -20.19
CA ASN A 216 9.09 -7.93 -19.17
C ASN A 216 7.82 -7.22 -19.63
N ASN A 217 7.85 -6.58 -20.81
CA ASN A 217 6.72 -5.88 -21.42
C ASN A 217 6.22 -6.60 -22.68
N THR A 218 6.10 -7.94 -22.60
CA THR A 218 5.49 -8.78 -23.63
C THR A 218 4.14 -9.30 -23.16
N GLN A 219 3.24 -9.65 -24.08
CA GLN A 219 1.96 -10.28 -23.72
C GLN A 219 2.15 -11.55 -22.87
N ALA A 220 3.16 -12.36 -23.19
CA ALA A 220 3.48 -13.56 -22.43
C ALA A 220 3.94 -13.25 -20.99
N ALA A 221 4.72 -12.17 -20.81
CA ALA A 221 5.11 -11.70 -19.47
C ALA A 221 3.90 -11.17 -18.70
N GLU A 222 2.98 -10.46 -19.36
CA GLU A 222 1.72 -9.98 -18.78
C GLU A 222 0.79 -11.13 -18.35
N ASP A 223 0.62 -12.14 -19.20
CA ASP A 223 -0.18 -13.34 -18.89
C ASP A 223 0.44 -14.11 -17.70
N ALA A 224 1.78 -14.25 -17.68
CA ALA A 224 2.49 -14.90 -16.59
C ALA A 224 2.37 -14.11 -15.27
N LEU A 225 2.47 -12.78 -15.34
CA LEU A 225 2.28 -11.88 -14.21
C LEU A 225 0.85 -11.97 -13.68
N GLN A 226 -0.15 -12.02 -14.56
CA GLN A 226 -1.54 -12.20 -14.18
C GLN A 226 -1.79 -13.55 -13.50
N LEU A 227 -1.25 -14.65 -14.05
CA LEU A 227 -1.37 -15.97 -13.44
C LEU A 227 -0.69 -16.02 -12.07
N LEU A 228 0.53 -15.48 -11.96
CA LEU A 228 1.27 -15.41 -10.70
C LEU A 228 0.48 -14.62 -9.67
N ALA A 229 0.05 -13.42 -10.04
CA ALA A 229 -0.72 -12.52 -9.22
C ALA A 229 -2.00 -13.15 -8.67
N VAL A 230 -2.80 -13.80 -9.52
CA VAL A 230 -4.00 -14.52 -9.09
C VAL A 230 -3.62 -15.66 -8.15
N THR A 231 -2.64 -16.48 -8.51
CA THR A 231 -2.22 -17.65 -7.71
C THR A 231 -1.77 -17.22 -6.32
N GLN A 232 -0.99 -16.15 -6.25
CA GLN A 232 -0.44 -15.63 -5.00
C GLN A 232 -1.49 -14.88 -4.20
N SER A 233 -2.43 -14.18 -4.83
CA SER A 233 -3.55 -13.56 -4.13
C SER A 233 -4.47 -14.59 -3.45
N VAL A 234 -4.73 -15.72 -4.12
CA VAL A 234 -5.46 -16.84 -3.52
C VAL A 234 -4.71 -17.40 -2.31
N ARG A 235 -3.37 -17.52 -2.41
CA ARG A 235 -2.53 -17.95 -1.28
C ARG A 235 -2.54 -16.93 -0.14
N LEU A 236 -2.44 -15.63 -0.45
CA LEU A 236 -2.49 -14.54 0.53
C LEU A 236 -3.80 -14.55 1.31
N LEU A 237 -4.93 -14.73 0.63
CA LEU A 237 -6.23 -14.85 1.32
C LEU A 237 -6.33 -16.06 2.25
N ARG A 238 -5.61 -17.15 1.99
CA ARG A 238 -5.58 -18.30 2.92
C ARG A 238 -4.91 -17.95 4.25
N TYR A 239 -4.02 -16.95 4.29
CA TYR A 239 -3.45 -16.45 5.55
C TYR A 239 -4.43 -15.56 6.31
N THR A 240 -5.42 -14.97 5.63
CA THR A 240 -6.40 -14.06 6.23
C THR A 240 -7.69 -14.77 6.64
N LEU A 241 -8.07 -15.87 5.97
CA LEU A 241 -9.34 -16.57 6.19
C LEU A 241 -9.21 -17.69 7.23
N PRO A 242 -10.24 -17.92 8.08
CA PRO A 242 -10.28 -19.06 8.99
C PRO A 242 -10.16 -20.40 8.26
N ALA A 243 -9.52 -21.40 8.87
CA ALA A 243 -9.35 -22.74 8.28
C ALA A 243 -10.65 -23.44 7.84
N SER A 244 -11.80 -23.04 8.39
CA SER A 244 -13.13 -23.52 7.96
C SER A 244 -13.58 -23.02 6.58
N MET A 245 -12.86 -22.06 5.98
CA MET A 245 -13.13 -21.49 4.65
C MET A 245 -12.19 -22.02 3.56
N LEU A 246 -11.55 -23.17 3.77
CA LEU A 246 -10.61 -23.78 2.82
C LEU A 246 -11.22 -24.20 1.47
N THR A 247 -12.55 -24.28 1.37
CA THR A 247 -13.27 -24.41 0.09
C THR A 247 -13.60 -23.01 -0.46
N PHE A 248 -12.69 -22.44 -1.25
CA PHE A 248 -12.92 -21.18 -1.93
C PHE A 248 -13.88 -21.37 -3.10
N ASP A 249 -15.06 -20.75 -3.02
CA ASP A 249 -16.00 -20.64 -4.14
C ASP A 249 -16.13 -19.16 -4.54
N ALA A 250 -15.80 -18.87 -5.80
CA ALA A 250 -15.78 -17.51 -6.33
C ALA A 250 -17.17 -16.82 -6.28
N HIS A 251 -18.27 -17.57 -6.28
CA HIS A 251 -19.62 -17.01 -6.20
C HIS A 251 -20.01 -16.59 -4.77
N THR A 252 -19.59 -17.35 -3.76
CA THR A 252 -19.82 -17.03 -2.34
C THR A 252 -18.81 -16.03 -1.78
N HIS A 253 -17.65 -15.87 -2.41
CA HIS A 253 -16.55 -15.04 -1.91
C HIS A 253 -16.26 -13.85 -2.82
N ALA A 254 -17.31 -13.18 -3.33
CA ALA A 254 -17.19 -12.06 -4.27
C ALA A 254 -16.23 -10.96 -3.79
N ALA A 255 -16.23 -10.62 -2.49
CA ALA A 255 -15.28 -9.66 -1.92
C ALA A 255 -13.82 -10.14 -1.92
N ALA A 256 -13.59 -11.45 -1.76
CA ALA A 256 -12.27 -12.05 -1.80
C ALA A 256 -11.78 -12.22 -3.25
N VAL A 257 -12.67 -12.57 -4.19
CA VAL A 257 -12.41 -12.54 -5.63
C VAL A 257 -12.07 -11.13 -6.08
N ASP A 258 -12.79 -10.12 -5.60
CA ASP A 258 -12.52 -8.71 -5.86
C ASP A 258 -11.16 -8.30 -5.24
N ALA A 259 -10.85 -8.74 -4.02
CA ALA A 259 -9.53 -8.55 -3.40
C ALA A 259 -8.39 -9.21 -4.20
N ILE A 260 -8.59 -10.44 -4.70
CA ILE A 260 -7.65 -11.13 -5.60
C ILE A 260 -7.46 -10.37 -6.89
N ALA A 261 -8.56 -9.95 -7.52
CA ALA A 261 -8.54 -9.15 -8.73
C ALA A 261 -7.72 -7.89 -8.51
N ARG A 262 -7.94 -7.18 -7.40
CA ARG A 262 -7.27 -5.92 -7.07
C ARG A 262 -5.79 -6.07 -6.75
N LEU A 263 -5.43 -7.06 -5.95
CA LEU A 263 -4.04 -7.44 -5.72
C LEU A 263 -3.34 -7.78 -7.04
N ALA A 264 -4.04 -8.53 -7.91
CA ALA A 264 -3.50 -8.89 -9.19
C ALA A 264 -3.31 -7.69 -10.11
N LEU A 265 -4.29 -6.78 -10.12
CA LEU A 265 -4.22 -5.52 -10.82
C LEU A 265 -3.05 -4.67 -10.31
N VAL A 266 -2.78 -4.60 -9.00
CA VAL A 266 -1.60 -3.91 -8.44
C VAL A 266 -0.31 -4.43 -9.08
N PHE A 267 -0.11 -5.75 -9.18
CA PHE A 267 1.12 -6.30 -9.75
C PHE A 267 1.17 -6.24 -11.27
N ILE A 268 0.04 -6.50 -11.96
CA ILE A 268 -0.08 -6.43 -13.42
C ILE A 268 0.12 -4.99 -13.92
N TRP A 269 -0.42 -4.03 -13.18
CA TRP A 269 -0.32 -2.63 -13.52
C TRP A 269 1.00 -2.01 -13.08
N TRP A 270 1.70 -2.56 -12.08
CA TRP A 270 2.93 -1.99 -11.53
C TRP A 270 3.98 -1.58 -12.58
N PRO A 271 4.32 -2.40 -13.59
CA PRO A 271 5.32 -2.01 -14.58
C PRO A 271 4.85 -0.86 -15.45
N LYS A 272 3.56 -0.86 -15.78
CA LYS A 272 2.87 0.14 -16.59
C LYS A 272 2.64 1.44 -15.80
N TRP A 273 2.40 1.34 -14.49
CA TRP A 273 2.32 2.44 -13.53
C TRP A 273 3.65 3.18 -13.41
N ILE A 274 4.76 2.46 -13.32
CA ILE A 274 6.08 3.09 -13.28
C ILE A 274 6.45 3.74 -14.63
N THR A 275 5.96 3.20 -15.75
CA THR A 275 6.27 3.71 -17.11
C THR A 275 5.26 4.73 -17.64
N GLY A 276 4.25 5.13 -16.86
CA GLY A 276 3.32 6.22 -17.19
C GLY A 276 2.20 5.86 -18.18
N VAL A 277 1.81 4.58 -18.26
CA VAL A 277 0.75 4.10 -19.17
C VAL A 277 -0.62 4.11 -18.47
N ASP A 278 -1.66 4.62 -19.17
CA ASP A 278 -3.06 4.70 -18.67
C ASP A 278 -3.67 3.30 -18.40
N PRO A 279 -4.05 2.98 -17.15
CA PRO A 279 -4.60 1.67 -16.78
C PRO A 279 -6.06 1.49 -17.18
N VAL A 280 -6.79 2.55 -17.53
CA VAL A 280 -8.19 2.46 -18.00
C VAL A 280 -8.29 1.73 -19.34
N ALA A 281 -7.20 1.70 -20.12
CA ALA A 281 -7.12 0.91 -21.35
C ALA A 281 -7.08 -0.62 -21.10
N TYR A 282 -6.94 -1.07 -19.84
CA TYR A 282 -6.72 -2.47 -19.50
C TYR A 282 -7.71 -2.94 -18.42
N SER A 283 -8.90 -3.34 -18.87
CA SER A 283 -9.84 -4.11 -18.06
C SER A 283 -9.36 -5.56 -17.98
N LEU A 284 -8.96 -6.05 -16.81
CA LEU A 284 -8.92 -7.50 -16.61
C LEU A 284 -10.35 -8.03 -16.63
N ASP A 285 -10.73 -8.71 -17.70
CA ASP A 285 -12.01 -9.40 -17.82
C ASP A 285 -11.98 -10.68 -16.94
N LEU A 286 -11.93 -10.49 -15.62
CA LEU A 286 -11.96 -11.56 -14.63
C LEU A 286 -13.39 -12.07 -14.48
N ARG A 287 -13.91 -12.69 -15.55
CA ARG A 287 -15.24 -13.29 -15.49
C ARG A 287 -15.24 -14.42 -14.47
N PRO A 288 -16.25 -14.53 -13.60
CA PRO A 288 -16.38 -15.55 -12.55
C PRO A 288 -16.36 -17.04 -12.98
N GLY A 289 -16.00 -17.39 -14.21
CA GLY A 289 -15.90 -18.76 -14.70
C GLY A 289 -14.60 -19.12 -15.44
N VAL A 290 -13.69 -18.16 -15.67
CA VAL A 290 -12.45 -18.38 -16.44
C VAL A 290 -11.28 -18.79 -15.54
N LEU A 291 -11.31 -18.38 -14.27
CA LEU A 291 -10.30 -18.71 -13.28
C LEU A 291 -10.49 -20.11 -12.69
N ARG A 292 -10.13 -21.15 -13.44
CA ARG A 292 -9.79 -22.46 -12.87
C ARG A 292 -8.32 -22.47 -12.56
N VAL A 293 -7.92 -21.86 -11.43
CA VAL A 293 -6.56 -22.06 -10.91
C VAL A 293 -6.52 -23.48 -10.37
N PRO A 294 -5.70 -24.39 -10.95
CA PRO A 294 -5.47 -25.68 -10.34
C PRO A 294 -4.83 -25.42 -8.99
N LEU A 295 -5.52 -25.80 -7.91
CA LEU A 295 -4.91 -25.75 -6.60
C LEU A 295 -3.71 -26.70 -6.63
N PRO A 296 -2.48 -26.23 -6.34
CA PRO A 296 -1.37 -27.16 -6.12
C PRO A 296 -1.75 -28.09 -4.97
N ALA A 297 -1.48 -29.38 -5.17
CA ALA A 297 -1.71 -30.45 -4.19
C ALA A 297 -0.92 -30.22 -2.91
#